data_AF-A0A7G6YNY7-F1
#
_entry.id   AF-A0A7G6YNY7-F1
#
_cell.length_a   1.000
_cell.length_b   1.000
_cell.length_c   1.000
_cell.angle_alpha   90.00
_cell.angle_beta   90.00
_cell.angle_gamma   90.00
#
_symmetry.space_group_name_H-M   'P 1'
#
loop_
_entity.id
_entity.type
_entity.pdbx_description
1 polymer ?
#
loop_
_entity_poly.entity_id
_entity_poly.type
_entity_poly.pdbx_seq_one_letter_code
_entity_poly.pdbx_strand_id
1 'polypeptide(L)' 'MEQLPSYPRLFSFFAVGIALVLLGALLKTQHAQAASWLILAGLSVQAVAGMLLVYRFAKSRQPEE' A
#
# COMPACT_ATOMS: atom_id res chain seq x y z
N MET A 1 22.51 1.62 8.43
CA MET A 1 21.28 1.90 9.20
C MET A 1 20.12 1.88 8.22
N GLU A 2 19.27 0.85 8.23
CA GLU A 2 18.09 0.81 7.36
C GLU A 2 17.11 1.91 7.79
N GLN A 3 17.00 2.98 6.98
CA GLN A 3 15.99 4.01 7.17
C GLN A 3 14.63 3.45 6.75
N LEU A 4 13.89 2.92 7.72
CA LEU A 4 12.49 2.54 7.53
C LEU A 4 11.66 3.76 7.10
N PRO A 5 10.84 3.64 6.04
CA PRO A 5 9.99 4.73 5.58
C PRO A 5 9.11 5.26 6.71
N SER A 6 9.01 6.59 6.81
CA SER A 6 8.26 7.27 7.88
C SER A 6 6.77 6.93 7.84
N TYR A 7 6.10 6.96 9.00
CA TYR A 7 4.64 6.72 9.08
C TYR A 7 3.82 7.57 8.09
N PRO A 8 4.10 8.88 7.90
CA PRO A 8 3.41 9.68 6.89
C PRO A 8 3.60 9.15 5.47
N ARG A 9 4.81 8.68 5.10
CA ARG A 9 5.05 8.09 3.77
C ARG A 9 4.28 6.78 3.60
N LEU A 10 4.28 5.91 4.62
CA LEU A 10 3.50 4.68 4.60
C LEU A 10 2.00 4.94 4.43
N PHE A 11 1.48 5.98 5.10
CA PHE A 11 0.11 6.43 4.92
C PHE A 11 -0.15 6.95 3.50
N SER A 12 0.76 7.75 2.93
CA SER A 12 0.64 8.21 1.54
C SER A 12 0.62 7.04 0.55
N PHE A 13 1.47 6.01 0.74
CA PHE A 13 1.44 4.81 -0.11
C PHE A 13 0.11 4.07 0.01
N PHE A 14 -0.46 3.99 1.21
CA PHE A 14 -1.80 3.42 1.41
C PHE A 14 -2.87 4.21 0.66
N ALA A 15 -2.86 5.54 0.78
CA ALA A 15 -3.82 6.43 0.12
C ALA A 15 -3.73 6.31 -1.41
N VAL A 16 -2.51 6.25 -1.96
CA VAL A 16 -2.28 6.00 -3.40
C VAL A 16 -2.81 4.63 -3.81
N GLY A 17 -2.55 3.58 -3.03
CA GLY A 17 -3.08 2.26 -3.28
C GLY A 17 -4.62 2.23 -3.30
N ILE A 18 -5.28 2.94 -2.37
CA ILE A 18 -6.75 3.09 -2.35
C ILE A 18 -7.23 3.79 -3.63
N ALA A 19 -6.58 4.90 -4.01
CA ALA A 19 -6.94 5.64 -5.22
C ALA A 19 -6.83 4.76 -6.48
N LEU A 20 -5.78 3.96 -6.59
CA LEU A 20 -5.60 3.01 -7.70
C LEU A 20 -6.70 1.94 -7.73
N VAL A 21 -7.05 1.37 -6.57
CA VAL A 21 -8.15 0.37 -6.50
C VAL A 21 -9.48 1.00 -6.91
N LEU A 22 -9.79 2.20 -6.43
CA LEU A 22 -11.03 2.92 -6.77
C LEU A 22 -11.07 3.28 -8.26
N LEU A 23 -9.96 3.80 -8.81
CA LEU A 23 -9.85 4.12 -10.23
C LEU A 23 -9.97 2.87 -11.09
N GLY A 24 -9.31 1.78 -10.70
CA GLY A 24 -9.40 0.49 -11.37
C GLY A 24 -10.82 -0.09 -11.32
N ALA A 25 -11.52 0.04 -10.18
CA ALA A 25 -12.91 -0.38 -10.06
C ALA A 25 -13.83 0.45 -10.98
N LEU A 26 -13.62 1.76 -11.06
CA LEU A 26 -14.36 2.65 -11.98
C LEU A 26 -14.09 2.30 -13.45
N LEU A 27 -12.84 2.03 -13.81
CA LEU A 27 -12.50 1.59 -15.17
C LEU A 27 -13.09 0.21 -15.50
N LYS A 28 -13.27 -0.64 -14.48
CA LYS A 28 -13.91 -1.96 -14.65
C LYS A 28 -15.39 -1.84 -15.01
N THR A 29 -16.10 -0.84 -14.49
CA THR A 29 -17.49 -0.58 -14.88
C THR A 29 -17.61 -0.08 -16.32
N GLN A 30 -16.53 0.46 -16.88
CA GLN A 30 -16.43 0.88 -18.29
C GLN A 30 -15.90 -0.23 -19.21
N HIS A 31 -15.77 -1.46 -18.71
CA HIS A 31 -15.18 -2.61 -19.45
C HIS A 31 -13.76 -2.37 -19.97
N ALA A 32 -13.00 -1.44 -19.36
CA ALA A 32 -11.62 -1.22 -19.74
C ALA A 32 -10.77 -2.45 -19.38
N GLN A 33 -10.13 -3.05 -20.38
CA GLN A 33 -9.36 -4.29 -20.23
C GLN A 33 -8.20 -4.17 -19.22
N ALA A 34 -7.66 -2.96 -19.04
CA ALA A 34 -6.58 -2.67 -18.10
C ALA A 34 -7.04 -2.52 -16.64
N ALA A 35 -8.34 -2.48 -16.36
CA ALA A 35 -8.88 -2.23 -15.03
C ALA A 35 -8.42 -3.26 -13.98
N SER A 36 -8.41 -4.54 -14.34
CA SER A 36 -7.98 -5.62 -13.44
C SER A 36 -6.52 -5.48 -13.03
N TRP A 37 -5.64 -5.08 -13.96
CA TRP A 37 -4.22 -4.84 -13.68
C TRP A 37 -4.02 -3.65 -12.74
N LEU A 38 -4.83 -2.61 -12.91
CA LEU A 38 -4.76 -1.40 -12.09
C LEU A 38 -5.23 -1.66 -10.65
N ILE A 39 -6.27 -2.47 -10.47
CA ILE A 39 -6.71 -2.96 -9.16
C ILE A 39 -5.61 -3.81 -8.50
N LEU A 40 -5.02 -4.76 -9.24
CA LEU A 40 -3.92 -5.61 -8.75
C LEU A 40 -2.71 -4.77 -8.31
N ALA A 41 -2.34 -3.75 -9.07
CA ALA A 41 -1.26 -2.83 -8.71
C ALA A 41 -1.58 -2.07 -7.41
N GLY A 42 -2.80 -1.52 -7.29
CA GLY A 42 -3.24 -0.83 -6.08
C GLY A 42 -3.23 -1.73 -4.83
N LEU A 43 -3.73 -2.96 -4.95
CA LEU A 43 -3.70 -3.96 -3.87
C LEU A 43 -2.26 -4.34 -3.48
N SER A 44 -1.38 -4.50 -4.46
CA SER A 44 0.03 -4.83 -4.19
C SER A 44 0.74 -3.73 -3.40
N VAL A 45 0.49 -2.46 -3.76
CA VAL A 45 1.02 -1.30 -3.01
C VAL A 45 0.50 -1.27 -1.58
N GLN A 46 -0.80 -1.52 -1.36
CA GLN A 46 -1.39 -1.58 -0.02
C GLN A 46 -0.80 -2.72 0.81
N ALA A 47 -0.61 -3.90 0.21
CA ALA A 47 -0.02 -5.05 0.91
C ALA A 47 1.40 -4.75 1.40
N VAL A 48 2.25 -4.18 0.54
CA VAL A 48 3.63 -3.80 0.91
C VAL A 48 3.63 -2.70 1.97
N ALA A 49 2.81 -1.66 1.83
CA ALA A 49 2.70 -0.60 2.81
C ALA A 49 2.22 -1.13 4.18
N GLY A 50 1.26 -2.07 4.17
CA GLY A 50 0.75 -2.74 5.37
C GLY A 50 1.81 -3.58 6.06
N MET A 51 2.55 -4.40 5.30
CA MET A 51 3.66 -5.19 5.84
C MET A 51 4.74 -4.31 6.47
N LEU A 52 5.12 -3.22 5.82
CA LEU A 52 6.12 -2.29 6.35
C LEU A 52 5.64 -1.58 7.62
N LEU A 53 4.34 -1.25 7.70
CA LEU A 53 3.75 -0.64 8.90
C LEU A 53 3.74 -1.63 10.08
N VAL A 54 3.33 -2.88 9.84
CA VAL A 54 3.37 -3.95 10.85
C VAL A 54 4.81 -4.24 11.29
N TYR A 55 5.75 -4.34 10.35
CA TYR A 55 7.16 -4.56 10.64
C TYR A 55 7.76 -3.42 11.49
N ARG A 56 7.48 -2.16 11.12
CA ARG A 56 7.92 -1.00 11.90
C ARG A 56 7.32 -1.00 13.30
N PHE A 57 6.03 -1.35 13.43
CA PHE A 57 5.36 -1.45 14.71
C PHE A 57 5.99 -2.54 15.59
N ALA A 58 6.21 -3.74 15.04
CA ALA A 58 6.86 -4.84 15.73
C ALA A 58 8.28 -4.48 16.18
N LYS A 59 9.08 -3.86 15.29
CA LYS A 59 10.44 -3.40 15.61
C LYS A 59 10.46 -2.33 16.71
N SER A 60 9.49 -1.41 16.72
CA SER A 60 9.38 -0.40 17.78
C SER A 60 8.98 -0.94 19.15
N ARG A 61 8.54 -2.20 19.20
CA ARG A 61 8.08 -2.90 20.42
C ARG A 61 9.11 -3.90 20.95
N GLN A 62 10.18 -4.18 20.19
CA GLN A 62 11.28 -4.99 20.70
C GLN A 62 12.12 -4.13 21.65
N PRO A 63 12.25 -4.52 22.94
CA PRO A 63 13.21 -3.87 23.82
C PRO A 63 14.61 -4.12 23.24
N GLU A 64 15.43 -3.07 23.16
CA GLU A 64 16.84 -3.21 22.80
C GLU A 64 17.50 -4.06 23.91
N GLU A 65 17.79 -5.32 23.60
CA GLU A 65 18.67 -6.18 24.40
C GLU A 65 20.13 -5.76 24.25
#